data_AF-A0A1H4J7J1-F1
#
_entry.id   AF-A0A1H4J7J1-F1
#
_cell.length_a   1.000
_cell.length_b   1.000
_cell.length_c   1.000
_cell.angle_alpha   90.00
_cell.angle_beta   90.00
_cell.angle_gamma   90.00
#
_symmetry.space_group_name_H-M   'P 1'
#
loop_
_entity.id
_entity.type
_entity.pdbx_description
1 polymer ?
#
loop_
_entity_poly.entity_id
_entity_poly.type
_entity_poly.pdbx_seq_one_letter_code
_entity_poly.pdbx_strand_id
1 'polypeptide(L)'
;MNISEDELEQRLRALFADERLDLPPPPDAETAIVVGARRRRRRRHVAQAVTGVAAAVVAVAGGLTMVRLHTEDSTAAMSPGSLGTSGKPPENLTPGWSPEPTTPGPTATRSIQDSARPDEPTSAPPRTPPSQKATVLPGAASGPLLAADGFGKLKLGMSEADVAAQAVTLSDPQAGASCTAYRAQGDGVPVSASVVISKTAGVVVVTPDVAAHTAEGIGAGSTKDQILAAYPAAKEEAGGVVAPVGAAAEYRFRLGDNGVVQTSLTSATQDCAG
;
A
#
# COMPACT_ATOMS: atom_id res chain seq x y z
N MET A 1 34.36 -15.64 -53.24
CA MET A 1 35.38 -16.51 -52.61
C MET A 1 34.66 -17.35 -51.58
N ASN A 2 34.58 -18.67 -51.78
CA ASN A 2 34.00 -19.59 -50.80
C ASN A 2 35.13 -20.01 -49.86
N ILE A 3 35.02 -19.63 -48.59
CA ILE A 3 35.89 -20.14 -47.52
C ILE A 3 35.45 -21.59 -47.24
N SER A 4 36.41 -22.51 -47.16
CA SER A 4 36.14 -23.89 -46.77
C SER A 4 35.82 -23.97 -45.27
N GLU A 5 35.02 -24.95 -44.86
CA GLU A 5 34.62 -25.13 -43.45
C GLU A 5 35.84 -25.31 -42.54
N ASP A 6 36.89 -25.99 -43.02
CA ASP A 6 38.14 -26.17 -42.27
C ASP A 6 38.85 -24.83 -41.98
N GLU A 7 38.87 -23.92 -42.96
CA GLU A 7 39.50 -22.60 -42.80
C GLU A 7 38.66 -21.72 -41.84
N LEU A 8 37.34 -21.88 -41.85
CA LEU A 8 36.45 -21.21 -40.90
C LEU A 8 36.67 -21.72 -39.47
N GLU A 9 36.71 -23.03 -39.26
CA GLU A 9 36.98 -23.62 -37.95
C GLU A 9 38.34 -23.18 -37.41
N GLN A 10 39.35 -23.12 -38.26
CA GLN A 10 40.69 -22.73 -37.86
C GLN A 10 40.77 -21.24 -37.51
N ARG A 11 40.05 -20.37 -38.24
CA ARG A 11 39.88 -18.95 -37.87
C ARG A 11 39.10 -18.78 -36.58
N LEU A 12 38.04 -19.55 -36.36
CA LEU A 12 37.27 -19.50 -35.11
C LEU A 12 38.14 -19.94 -33.93
N ARG A 13 38.86 -21.05 -34.07
CA ARG A 13 39.76 -21.57 -33.02
C ARG A 13 40.89 -20.57 -32.70
N ALA A 14 41.38 -19.83 -33.70
CA ALA A 14 42.33 -18.74 -33.50
C ALA A 14 41.71 -17.51 -32.81
N LEU A 15 40.48 -17.14 -33.16
CA LEU A 15 39.76 -16.03 -32.51
C LEU A 15 39.42 -16.35 -31.05
N PHE A 16 38.97 -17.57 -30.74
CA PHE A 16 38.68 -17.98 -29.36
C PHE A 16 39.91 -18.23 -28.49
N ALA A 17 41.10 -18.32 -29.09
CA ALA A 17 42.37 -18.40 -28.36
C ALA A 17 42.97 -17.00 -28.05
N ASP A 18 42.29 -15.91 -28.44
CA ASP A 18 42.70 -14.56 -28.09
C ASP A 18 42.41 -14.28 -26.61
N GLU A 19 43.46 -14.09 -25.81
CA GLU A 19 43.38 -13.75 -24.37
C GLU A 19 42.56 -12.47 -24.10
N ARG A 20 42.27 -11.66 -25.12
CA ARG A 20 41.39 -10.48 -24.99
C ARG A 20 39.90 -10.84 -24.90
N LEU A 21 39.53 -12.07 -25.25
CA LEU A 21 38.17 -12.60 -25.08
C LEU A 21 38.01 -13.39 -23.78
N ASP A 22 39.09 -13.63 -23.04
CA ASP A 22 39.02 -14.15 -21.69
C ASP A 22 38.47 -13.06 -20.76
N LEU A 23 37.15 -13.11 -20.56
CA LEU A 23 36.48 -12.34 -19.52
C LEU A 23 36.58 -13.16 -18.23
N PRO A 24 37.51 -12.83 -17.30
CA PRO A 24 37.56 -13.50 -16.02
C PRO A 24 36.20 -13.30 -15.33
N PRO A 25 35.62 -14.35 -14.74
CA PRO A 25 34.41 -14.19 -13.96
C PRO A 25 34.69 -13.16 -12.87
N PRO A 26 33.77 -12.20 -12.65
CA PRO A 26 33.96 -11.24 -11.59
C PRO A 26 34.03 -12.00 -10.24
N PRO A 27 34.80 -11.51 -9.26
CA PRO A 27 35.14 -12.26 -8.04
C PRO A 27 33.91 -12.66 -7.20
N ASP A 28 32.76 -12.08 -7.49
CA ASP A 28 31.46 -12.31 -6.87
C ASP A 28 30.51 -13.20 -7.71
N ALA A 29 30.93 -13.68 -8.89
CA ALA A 29 30.11 -14.48 -9.79
C ALA A 29 29.53 -15.73 -9.11
N GLU A 30 30.34 -16.45 -8.32
CA GLU A 30 29.88 -17.63 -7.59
C GLU A 30 28.77 -17.28 -6.60
N THR A 31 28.96 -16.19 -5.84
CA THR A 31 27.97 -15.72 -4.87
C THR A 31 26.69 -15.23 -5.54
N ALA A 32 26.80 -14.52 -6.68
CA ALA A 32 25.66 -14.06 -7.47
C ALA A 32 24.86 -15.23 -8.06
N ILE A 33 25.54 -16.29 -8.53
CA ILE A 33 24.91 -17.52 -9.02
C ILE A 33 24.19 -18.24 -7.87
N VAL A 34 24.81 -18.36 -6.70
CA VAL A 34 24.21 -19.02 -5.52
C VAL A 34 23.01 -18.23 -5.00
N VAL A 35 23.09 -16.90 -4.93
CA VAL A 35 21.99 -16.02 -4.53
C VAL A 35 20.83 -16.11 -5.55
N GLY A 36 21.13 -16.09 -6.85
CA GLY A 36 20.15 -16.28 -7.92
C GLY A 36 19.46 -17.65 -7.86
N ALA A 37 20.23 -18.71 -7.65
CA ALA A 37 19.71 -20.08 -7.51
C ALA A 37 18.83 -20.24 -6.26
N ARG A 38 19.24 -19.66 -5.12
CA ARG A 38 18.47 -19.68 -3.87
C ARG A 38 17.13 -18.94 -4.00
N ARG A 39 17.11 -17.81 -4.72
CA ARG A 39 15.88 -17.07 -5.04
C ARG A 39 14.91 -17.88 -5.90
N ARG A 40 15.42 -18.59 -6.93
CA ARG A 40 14.60 -19.45 -7.81
C ARG A 40 14.02 -20.66 -7.07
N ARG A 41 14.78 -21.27 -6.16
CA ARG A 41 14.31 -22.41 -5.36
C ARG A 41 13.22 -22.01 -4.37
N ARG A 42 13.35 -20.86 -3.70
CA ARG A 42 12.27 -20.31 -2.85
C ARG A 42 10.97 -20.06 -3.61
N ARG A 43 11.05 -19.51 -4.82
CA ARG A 43 9.86 -19.29 -5.68
C ARG A 43 9.18 -20.60 -6.09
N ARG A 44 9.94 -21.68 -6.33
CA ARG A 44 9.37 -23.00 -6.67
C ARG A 44 8.64 -23.66 -5.50
N HIS A 45 9.08 -23.45 -4.26
CA HIS A 45 8.37 -23.96 -3.09
C HIS A 45 7.04 -23.24 -2.80
N VAL A 46 6.90 -21.98 -3.21
CA VAL A 46 5.63 -21.22 -3.06
C VAL A 46 4.63 -21.57 -4.16
N ALA A 47 5.11 -21.99 -5.34
CA ALA A 47 4.25 -22.36 -6.48
C ALA A 47 3.62 -23.78 -6.39
N GLN A 48 3.86 -24.54 -5.32
CA GLN A 48 3.25 -25.87 -5.10
C GLN A 48 2.14 -25.90 -4.04
N ALA A 49 1.73 -24.75 -3.49
CA ALA A 49 0.69 -24.68 -2.46
C ALA A 49 -0.71 -24.29 -2.98
N VAL A 50 -0.90 -24.10 -4.29
CA VAL A 50 -2.18 -23.68 -4.88
C VAL A 50 -2.62 -24.63 -5.99
N THR A 51 -2.79 -25.91 -5.66
CA THR A 51 -3.55 -26.85 -6.50
C THR A 51 -4.07 -27.99 -5.63
N GLY A 52 -5.39 -28.02 -5.40
CA GLY A 52 -6.11 -29.26 -5.16
C GLY A 52 -6.94 -29.36 -3.90
N VAL A 53 -8.18 -28.83 -3.93
CA VAL A 53 -9.34 -29.55 -3.38
C VAL A 53 -10.54 -29.31 -4.30
N ALA A 54 -10.79 -30.25 -5.21
CA ALA A 54 -12.06 -30.38 -5.93
C ALA A 54 -12.37 -31.88 -6.14
N ALA A 55 -13.61 -32.25 -5.83
CA ALA A 55 -14.28 -33.58 -5.93
C ALA A 55 -13.89 -34.62 -4.84
N ALA A 56 -14.80 -35.39 -4.23
CA ALA A 56 -16.16 -35.79 -4.62
C ALA A 56 -17.05 -36.13 -3.41
N VAL A 57 -18.30 -35.67 -3.41
CA VAL A 57 -19.38 -36.18 -2.53
C VAL A 57 -20.03 -37.35 -3.27
N VAL A 58 -19.74 -38.57 -2.82
CA VAL A 58 -20.43 -39.77 -3.29
C VAL A 58 -21.75 -39.89 -2.54
N ALA A 59 -22.84 -39.81 -3.31
CA ALA A 59 -24.19 -40.10 -2.88
C ALA A 59 -24.31 -41.56 -2.41
N VAL A 60 -24.82 -41.78 -1.20
CA VAL A 60 -25.45 -43.04 -0.82
C VAL A 60 -26.95 -42.83 -0.88
N ALA A 61 -27.56 -43.46 -1.89
CA ALA A 61 -28.99 -43.55 -2.10
C ALA A 61 -29.60 -44.64 -1.23
N GLY A 62 -30.89 -44.46 -0.88
CA GLY A 62 -31.77 -45.48 -0.33
C GLY A 62 -32.41 -45.02 0.99
N GLY A 63 -33.72 -44.97 1.17
CA GLY A 63 -34.83 -45.37 0.33
C GLY A 63 -36.12 -44.93 1.03
N LEU A 64 -37.18 -44.80 0.24
CA LEU A 64 -38.49 -44.32 0.64
C LEU A 64 -39.33 -45.51 1.11
N THR A 65 -39.72 -45.57 2.38
CA THR A 65 -40.91 -46.34 2.82
C THR A 65 -41.60 -45.65 4.00
N MET A 66 -42.91 -45.42 3.83
CA MET A 66 -43.86 -45.10 4.90
C MET A 66 -43.89 -46.22 5.94
N VAL A 67 -43.87 -45.86 7.23
CA VAL A 67 -44.68 -46.53 8.26
C VAL A 67 -45.14 -45.48 9.27
N ARG A 68 -46.46 -45.23 9.31
CA ARG A 68 -47.13 -44.69 10.49
C ARG A 68 -47.29 -45.82 11.49
N LEU A 69 -46.91 -45.61 12.74
CA LEU A 69 -47.59 -46.23 13.87
C LEU A 69 -47.79 -45.19 14.97
N HIS A 70 -49.07 -45.06 15.33
CA HIS A 70 -49.63 -44.35 16.46
C HIS A 70 -49.08 -44.92 17.77
N THR A 71 -48.82 -44.04 18.73
CA THR A 71 -49.07 -44.34 20.15
C THR A 71 -49.51 -43.04 20.82
N GLU A 72 -50.83 -42.95 21.01
CA GLU A 72 -51.56 -42.20 22.05
C GLU A 72 -50.98 -42.57 23.44
N ASP A 73 -50.96 -41.81 24.52
CA ASP A 73 -51.78 -40.72 25.06
C ASP A 73 -50.95 -40.04 26.16
N SER A 74 -51.02 -38.71 26.29
CA SER A 74 -51.32 -38.04 27.57
C SER A 74 -51.19 -36.52 27.45
N THR A 75 -52.36 -35.91 27.25
CA THR A 75 -52.97 -34.93 28.18
C THR A 75 -52.34 -33.54 28.36
N ALA A 76 -53.25 -32.56 28.21
CA ALA A 76 -53.24 -31.14 28.61
C ALA A 76 -52.48 -30.17 27.68
N ALA A 77 -53.16 -29.48 26.77
CA ALA A 77 -54.03 -28.27 26.95
C ALA A 77 -53.25 -27.04 26.41
N MET A 78 -53.61 -26.50 25.24
CA MET A 78 -54.49 -25.31 25.07
C MET A 78 -54.06 -24.13 25.96
N SER A 79 -53.93 -22.88 25.55
CA SER A 79 -53.94 -22.13 24.27
C SER A 79 -53.63 -20.67 24.68
N PRO A 80 -53.50 -19.71 23.75
CA PRO A 80 -52.81 -18.43 23.97
C PRO A 80 -53.71 -17.34 24.57
N GLY A 81 -53.08 -16.38 25.25
CA GLY A 81 -53.74 -15.19 25.79
C GLY A 81 -52.92 -13.93 25.51
N SER A 82 -53.36 -13.19 24.50
CA SER A 82 -52.94 -11.83 24.13
C SER A 82 -53.45 -10.79 25.12
N LEU A 83 -52.71 -9.68 25.28
CA LEU A 83 -53.11 -8.30 25.64
C LEU A 83 -51.83 -7.63 26.21
N GLY A 84 -51.30 -6.50 25.76
CA GLY A 84 -51.88 -5.38 25.04
C GLY A 84 -51.55 -4.11 25.83
N THR A 85 -50.50 -3.37 25.47
CA THR A 85 -50.22 -1.98 25.90
C THR A 85 -49.15 -1.45 24.92
N SER A 86 -49.43 -0.72 23.84
CA SER A 86 -50.07 0.60 23.68
C SER A 86 -49.45 1.70 24.55
N GLY A 87 -48.48 2.41 23.97
CA GLY A 87 -47.88 3.59 24.56
C GLY A 87 -47.04 4.35 23.53
N LYS A 88 -47.67 5.25 22.78
CA LYS A 88 -47.04 6.36 22.06
C LYS A 88 -47.86 7.62 22.36
N PRO A 89 -47.34 8.81 22.03
CA PRO A 89 -46.53 9.71 22.86
C PRO A 89 -47.39 10.88 23.41
N PRO A 90 -46.80 11.84 24.13
CA PRO A 90 -47.30 13.21 24.06
C PRO A 90 -46.40 14.08 23.17
N GLU A 91 -47.10 14.77 22.28
CA GLU A 91 -46.69 16.00 21.62
C GLU A 91 -46.28 17.07 22.65
N ASN A 92 -45.24 17.83 22.33
CA ASN A 92 -45.18 19.22 22.75
C ASN A 92 -44.89 20.06 21.50
N LEU A 93 -45.96 20.63 20.95
CA LEU A 93 -45.94 21.71 19.97
C LEU A 93 -45.68 23.01 20.74
N THR A 94 -44.80 23.90 20.25
CA THR A 94 -45.00 25.37 20.16
C THR A 94 -43.80 26.02 19.45
N PRO A 95 -43.99 27.09 18.66
CA PRO A 95 -43.24 27.37 17.43
C PRO A 95 -42.40 28.66 17.42
N GLY A 96 -41.46 28.73 16.46
CA GLY A 96 -40.78 29.94 15.98
C GLY A 96 -39.71 29.52 14.96
N TRP A 97 -39.88 29.68 13.64
CA TRP A 97 -39.67 30.93 12.86
C TRP A 97 -38.40 31.68 13.35
N SER A 98 -37.32 31.85 12.59
CA SER A 98 -37.15 32.03 11.14
C SER A 98 -35.79 31.56 10.62
N PRO A 99 -35.67 31.31 9.30
CA PRO A 99 -34.39 31.22 8.61
C PRO A 99 -33.82 32.62 8.38
N GLU A 100 -32.51 32.80 8.56
CA GLU A 100 -31.82 34.00 8.06
C GLU A 100 -30.62 33.61 7.19
N PRO A 101 -30.82 33.56 5.86
CA PRO A 101 -29.76 33.65 4.89
C PRO A 101 -29.66 35.11 4.40
N THR A 102 -28.74 35.88 4.97
CA THR A 102 -28.43 37.22 4.44
C THR A 102 -27.44 37.08 3.28
N THR A 103 -27.98 37.19 2.07
CA THR A 103 -27.27 37.54 0.83
C THR A 103 -27.15 39.09 0.77
N PRO A 104 -26.67 39.72 -0.32
CA PRO A 104 -25.32 39.85 -0.89
C PRO A 104 -24.69 41.24 -0.61
N GLY A 105 -23.36 41.36 -0.74
CA GLY A 105 -22.68 42.65 -0.87
C GLY A 105 -21.92 42.76 -2.20
N PRO A 106 -22.49 43.35 -3.26
CA PRO A 106 -21.74 43.75 -4.44
C PRO A 106 -21.14 45.13 -4.21
N THR A 107 -19.82 45.21 -4.00
CA THR A 107 -19.11 46.49 -4.22
C THR A 107 -18.76 46.56 -5.70
N ALA A 108 -19.64 47.21 -6.45
CA ALA A 108 -19.29 47.77 -7.74
C ALA A 108 -18.36 48.98 -7.51
N THR A 109 -17.20 48.98 -8.15
CA THR A 109 -16.58 50.22 -8.63
C THR A 109 -16.23 49.99 -10.09
N ARG A 110 -17.01 50.66 -10.95
CA ARG A 110 -16.72 50.91 -12.35
C ARG A 110 -15.38 51.65 -12.44
N SER A 111 -14.55 51.25 -13.40
CA SER A 111 -14.09 52.23 -14.38
C SER A 111 -14.01 51.57 -15.74
N ILE A 112 -14.75 52.17 -16.68
CA ILE A 112 -14.85 51.83 -18.09
C ILE A 112 -13.88 52.77 -18.81
N GLN A 113 -13.02 52.20 -19.64
CA GLN A 113 -12.42 52.89 -20.78
C GLN A 113 -12.11 51.78 -21.81
N ASP A 114 -13.09 51.33 -22.58
CA ASP A 114 -13.53 51.90 -23.86
C ASP A 114 -12.36 52.27 -24.80
N SER A 115 -12.06 51.33 -25.70
CA SER A 115 -11.57 51.59 -27.05
C SER A 115 -11.91 50.37 -27.91
N ALA A 116 -13.09 50.43 -28.51
CA ALA A 116 -13.45 49.68 -29.72
C ALA A 116 -12.53 50.15 -30.88
N ARG A 117 -12.09 49.34 -31.86
CA ARG A 117 -12.81 48.61 -32.94
C ARG A 117 -11.71 48.15 -33.97
N PRO A 118 -12.01 47.51 -35.13
CA PRO A 118 -12.61 46.20 -35.40
C PRO A 118 -11.78 45.33 -36.42
N ASP A 119 -12.31 44.14 -36.73
CA ASP A 119 -12.08 43.29 -37.93
C ASP A 119 -10.84 42.38 -38.00
N GLU A 120 -11.02 41.09 -37.70
CA GLU A 120 -10.94 39.99 -38.69
C GLU A 120 -11.29 38.62 -38.05
N PRO A 121 -12.21 37.82 -38.61
CA PRO A 121 -12.41 36.43 -38.22
C PRO A 121 -11.64 35.51 -39.18
N THR A 122 -10.42 35.13 -38.81
CA THR A 122 -9.77 33.96 -39.43
C THR A 122 -9.84 32.78 -38.47
N SER A 123 -10.74 31.85 -38.78
CA SER A 123 -10.81 30.50 -38.22
C SER A 123 -9.45 29.80 -38.31
N ALA A 124 -8.74 29.70 -37.20
CA ALA A 124 -7.70 28.71 -36.97
C ALA A 124 -8.21 27.69 -35.95
N PRO A 125 -8.15 26.38 -36.23
CA PRO A 125 -8.60 25.36 -35.27
C PRO A 125 -7.73 25.41 -34.00
N PRO A 126 -8.30 25.11 -32.81
CA PRO A 126 -7.57 25.15 -31.56
C PRO A 126 -6.44 24.10 -31.61
N ARG A 127 -5.20 24.57 -31.56
CA ARG A 127 -4.03 23.73 -31.31
C ARG A 127 -4.21 23.14 -29.91
N THR A 128 -4.42 21.84 -29.88
CA THR A 128 -4.29 21.01 -28.69
C THR A 128 -2.98 21.37 -27.97
N PRO A 129 -2.99 21.65 -26.66
CA PRO A 129 -1.75 21.75 -25.91
C PRO A 129 -0.99 20.42 -26.09
N PRO A 130 0.33 20.44 -26.32
CA PRO A 130 1.10 19.21 -26.40
C PRO A 130 0.89 18.48 -25.08
N SER A 131 0.20 17.33 -25.19
CA SER A 131 0.10 16.35 -24.13
C SER A 131 1.51 16.10 -23.63
N GLN A 132 1.82 16.63 -22.44
CA GLN A 132 3.06 16.36 -21.76
C GLN A 132 3.08 14.85 -21.58
N LYS A 133 3.87 14.17 -22.42
CA LYS A 133 4.29 12.80 -22.17
C LYS A 133 4.84 12.83 -20.75
N ALA A 134 4.09 12.25 -19.81
CA ALA A 134 4.62 11.92 -18.51
C ALA A 134 5.93 11.18 -18.77
N THR A 135 7.04 11.82 -18.41
CA THR A 135 8.33 11.14 -18.32
C THR A 135 8.11 10.02 -17.31
N VAL A 136 7.86 8.81 -17.81
CA VAL A 136 7.91 7.61 -16.99
C VAL A 136 9.37 7.48 -16.57
N LEU A 137 9.66 8.00 -15.36
CA LEU A 137 10.90 7.75 -14.68
C LEU A 137 11.10 6.22 -14.63
N PRO A 138 12.25 5.70 -15.07
CA PRO A 138 12.51 4.28 -15.05
C PRO A 138 12.79 3.86 -13.62
N GLY A 139 11.81 3.20 -13.02
CA GLY A 139 11.89 2.63 -11.69
C GLY A 139 10.47 2.32 -11.25
N ALA A 140 9.88 1.26 -11.81
CA ALA A 140 8.61 0.75 -11.28
C ALA A 140 8.81 0.52 -9.78
N ALA A 141 8.18 1.37 -8.98
CA ALA A 141 8.31 1.34 -7.54
C ALA A 141 7.94 -0.06 -7.07
N SER A 142 8.93 -0.82 -6.62
CA SER A 142 8.74 -2.21 -6.25
C SER A 142 8.41 -2.30 -4.77
N GLY A 143 7.38 -3.07 -4.44
CA GLY A 143 6.98 -3.30 -3.06
C GLY A 143 5.59 -2.77 -2.75
N PRO A 144 5.15 -2.90 -1.50
CA PRO A 144 3.88 -2.37 -1.06
C PRO A 144 3.92 -0.85 -0.88
N LEU A 145 2.76 -0.21 -1.03
CA LEU A 145 2.59 1.23 -0.82
C LEU A 145 2.62 1.56 0.68
N LEU A 146 3.49 2.49 1.05
CA LEU A 146 3.51 3.16 2.34
C LEU A 146 2.90 4.55 2.16
N ALA A 147 1.63 4.68 2.51
CA ALA A 147 0.88 5.92 2.39
C ALA A 147 1.27 6.91 3.49
N ALA A 148 0.91 8.18 3.29
CA ALA A 148 1.20 9.28 4.21
C ALA A 148 0.62 9.07 5.62
N ASP A 149 -0.45 8.29 5.69
CA ASP A 149 -1.19 8.01 6.91
C ASP A 149 -0.91 6.61 7.48
N GLY A 150 -0.21 5.73 6.75
CA GLY A 150 0.13 4.40 7.23
C GLY A 150 0.44 3.34 6.17
N PHE A 151 0.32 2.07 6.57
CA PHE A 151 0.71 0.90 5.80
C PHE A 151 -0.42 -0.14 5.76
N GLY A 152 -1.11 -0.24 4.62
CA GLY A 152 -2.34 -1.03 4.53
C GLY A 152 -3.45 -0.45 5.42
N LYS A 153 -3.99 -1.27 6.33
CA LYS A 153 -4.97 -0.84 7.32
C LYS A 153 -4.35 -0.25 8.59
N LEU A 154 -3.04 -0.45 8.79
CA LEU A 154 -2.33 0.14 9.91
C LEU A 154 -2.14 1.64 9.65
N LYS A 155 -2.57 2.49 10.58
CA LYS A 155 -2.42 3.94 10.50
C LYS A 155 -1.65 4.48 11.70
N LEU A 156 -0.97 5.61 11.50
CA LEU A 156 -0.42 6.38 12.61
C LEU A 156 -1.55 6.79 13.57
N GLY A 157 -1.26 6.86 14.87
CA GLY A 157 -2.22 7.22 15.90
C GLY A 157 -3.09 6.08 16.43
N MET A 158 -3.12 4.91 15.77
CA MET A 158 -3.95 3.79 16.22
C MET A 158 -3.48 3.24 17.57
N SER A 159 -4.41 2.97 18.48
CA SER A 159 -4.09 2.26 19.72
C SER A 159 -3.78 0.79 19.46
N GLU A 160 -3.13 0.10 20.39
CA GLU A 160 -2.86 -1.34 20.29
C GLU A 160 -4.15 -2.16 20.05
N ALA A 161 -5.25 -1.75 20.71
CA ALA A 161 -6.56 -2.38 20.53
C ALA A 161 -7.14 -2.15 19.12
N ASP A 162 -6.98 -0.94 18.58
CA ASP A 162 -7.44 -0.64 17.21
C ASP A 162 -6.63 -1.41 16.17
N VAL A 163 -5.33 -1.57 16.38
CA VAL A 163 -4.47 -2.38 15.51
C VAL A 163 -4.96 -3.83 15.47
N ALA A 164 -5.26 -4.43 16.62
CA ALA A 164 -5.82 -5.77 16.69
C ALA A 164 -7.18 -5.89 15.96
N ALA A 165 -8.03 -4.87 16.05
CA ALA A 165 -9.31 -4.82 15.34
C ALA A 165 -9.17 -4.77 13.80
N GLN A 166 -8.01 -4.33 13.28
CA GLN A 166 -7.73 -4.30 11.84
C GLN A 166 -7.23 -5.63 11.27
N ALA A 167 -7.33 -6.73 12.03
CA ALA A 167 -6.73 -8.03 11.70
C ALA A 167 -5.21 -7.96 11.55
N VAL A 168 -4.57 -7.13 12.40
CA VAL A 168 -3.12 -7.07 12.55
C VAL A 168 -2.75 -7.67 13.91
N THR A 169 -1.98 -8.74 13.88
CA THR A 169 -1.41 -9.38 15.07
C THR A 169 -0.10 -8.71 15.41
N LEU A 170 0.02 -8.24 16.66
CA LEU A 170 1.25 -7.72 17.23
C LEU A 170 1.97 -8.84 17.99
N SER A 171 3.24 -9.07 17.68
CA SER A 171 4.10 -10.05 18.34
C SER A 171 5.44 -9.44 18.73
N ASP A 172 6.24 -10.22 19.47
CA ASP A 172 7.61 -9.86 19.87
C ASP A 172 7.72 -8.47 20.54
N PRO A 173 6.96 -8.21 21.63
CA PRO A 173 6.99 -6.90 22.29
C PRO A 173 8.38 -6.59 22.85
N GLN A 174 8.96 -5.50 22.39
CA GLN A 174 10.21 -4.93 22.89
C GLN A 174 9.89 -3.63 23.62
N ALA A 175 9.70 -3.74 24.93
CA ALA A 175 9.35 -2.61 25.78
C ALA A 175 10.55 -1.65 25.94
N GLY A 176 10.36 -0.39 25.54
CA GLY A 176 11.22 0.73 25.89
C GLY A 176 10.62 1.56 27.03
N ALA A 177 11.24 2.70 27.34
CA ALA A 177 10.83 3.55 28.45
C ALA A 177 9.42 4.16 28.25
N SER A 178 9.14 4.70 27.06
CA SER A 178 7.84 5.33 26.73
C SER A 178 7.08 4.65 25.58
N CYS A 179 7.77 3.81 24.79
CA CYS A 179 7.22 3.16 23.61
C CYS A 179 7.59 1.68 23.58
N THR A 180 6.70 0.87 23.01
CA THR A 180 6.94 -0.57 22.80
C THR A 180 7.02 -0.82 21.30
N ALA A 181 8.11 -1.42 20.84
CA ALA A 181 8.22 -1.91 19.48
C ALA A 181 7.61 -3.30 19.38
N TYR A 182 6.88 -3.57 18.32
CA TYR A 182 6.26 -4.85 18.01
C TYR A 182 6.55 -5.23 16.58
N ARG A 183 6.37 -6.51 16.29
CA ARG A 183 6.21 -7.01 14.94
C ARG A 183 4.73 -7.10 14.59
N ALA A 184 4.33 -6.39 13.54
CA ALA A 184 2.99 -6.41 12.98
C ALA A 184 2.90 -7.35 11.78
N GLN A 185 1.90 -8.23 11.76
CA GLN A 185 1.63 -9.16 10.67
C GLN A 185 0.14 -9.51 10.60
N GLY A 186 -0.33 -10.06 9.49
CA GLY A 186 -1.73 -10.44 9.30
C GLY A 186 -2.37 -9.76 8.08
N ASP A 187 -3.67 -9.97 7.88
CA ASP A 187 -4.39 -9.50 6.68
C ASP A 187 -4.55 -7.98 6.63
N GLY A 188 -4.35 -7.28 7.75
CA GLY A 188 -4.39 -5.82 7.80
C GLY A 188 -3.15 -5.12 7.21
N VAL A 189 -2.05 -5.84 7.01
CA VAL A 189 -0.80 -5.29 6.47
C VAL A 189 -0.33 -6.07 5.22
N PRO A 190 0.14 -5.40 4.15
CA PRO A 190 0.58 -6.09 2.93
C PRO A 190 1.74 -7.06 3.14
N VAL A 191 2.64 -6.72 4.06
CA VAL A 191 3.76 -7.55 4.52
C VAL A 191 3.97 -7.33 6.02
N SER A 192 4.80 -8.16 6.65
CA SER A 192 5.22 -7.89 8.02
C SER A 192 5.97 -6.56 8.14
N ALA A 193 5.78 -5.88 9.26
CA ALA A 193 6.40 -4.59 9.55
C ALA A 193 6.78 -4.52 11.04
N SER A 194 7.84 -3.78 11.35
CA SER A 194 8.09 -3.31 12.71
C SER A 194 7.26 -2.06 12.97
N VAL A 195 6.56 -2.03 14.10
CA VAL A 195 5.74 -0.89 14.52
C VAL A 195 6.15 -0.46 15.91
N VAL A 196 6.17 0.85 16.16
CA VAL A 196 6.41 1.40 17.49
C VAL A 196 5.12 2.05 17.97
N ILE A 197 4.67 1.65 19.15
CA ILE A 197 3.43 2.14 19.75
C ILE A 197 3.78 2.90 21.04
N SER A 198 3.37 4.16 21.08
CA SER A 198 3.35 4.99 22.28
C SER A 198 2.07 4.73 23.07
N LYS A 199 2.17 4.75 24.41
CA LYS A 199 0.99 4.62 25.29
C LYS A 199 -0.01 5.76 25.13
N THR A 200 0.47 6.97 24.79
CA THR A 200 -0.33 8.19 24.70
C THR A 200 -0.77 8.47 23.26
N ALA A 201 0.12 8.24 22.29
CA ALA A 201 -0.09 8.63 20.90
C ALA A 201 -0.44 7.45 19.97
N GLY A 202 -0.45 6.21 20.46
CA GLY A 202 -0.68 5.04 19.61
C GLY A 202 0.50 4.74 18.68
N VAL A 203 0.24 4.17 17.50
CA VAL A 203 1.26 3.84 16.49
C VAL A 203 1.96 5.12 16.04
N VAL A 204 3.26 5.21 16.29
CA VAL A 204 4.09 6.39 15.96
C VAL A 204 5.14 6.09 14.91
N VAL A 205 5.55 4.83 14.74
CA VAL A 205 6.48 4.44 13.67
C VAL A 205 5.96 3.18 12.99
N VAL A 206 6.06 3.16 11.66
CA VAL A 206 5.80 1.99 10.83
C VAL A 206 6.97 1.77 9.88
N THR A 207 7.61 0.62 10.00
CA THR A 207 8.77 0.22 9.20
C THR A 207 8.51 -1.15 8.57
N PRO A 208 8.09 -1.21 7.30
CA PRO A 208 7.94 -2.48 6.59
C PRO A 208 9.24 -3.29 6.55
N ASP A 209 9.13 -4.63 6.67
CA ASP A 209 10.28 -5.55 6.61
C ASP A 209 10.89 -5.64 5.19
N VAL A 210 10.17 -5.14 4.19
CA VAL A 210 10.60 -5.06 2.80
C VAL A 210 10.69 -3.60 2.38
N ALA A 211 11.42 -3.33 1.30
CA ALA A 211 11.43 -1.99 0.73
C ALA A 211 10.04 -1.64 0.19
N ALA A 212 9.33 -0.78 0.91
CA ALA A 212 8.08 -0.17 0.49
C ALA A 212 8.34 1.10 -0.31
N HIS A 213 7.33 1.56 -1.06
CA HIS A 213 7.41 2.80 -1.81
C HIS A 213 6.32 3.80 -1.39
N THR A 214 6.56 5.09 -1.59
CA THR A 214 5.55 6.13 -1.38
C THR A 214 4.65 6.28 -2.61
N ALA A 215 3.63 7.14 -2.55
CA ALA A 215 2.70 7.36 -3.66
C ALA A 215 3.39 8.01 -4.89
N GLU A 216 4.45 8.74 -4.65
CA GLU A 216 5.33 9.45 -5.58
C GLU A 216 6.32 8.47 -6.26
N GLY A 217 6.32 7.20 -5.85
CA GLY A 217 7.16 6.14 -6.42
C GLY A 217 8.56 6.06 -5.80
N ILE A 218 8.85 6.83 -4.75
CA ILE A 218 10.12 6.73 -4.02
C ILE A 218 10.13 5.45 -3.18
N GLY A 219 11.07 4.55 -3.47
CA GLY A 219 11.21 3.26 -2.81
C GLY A 219 12.58 2.64 -3.07
N ALA A 220 12.68 1.31 -2.99
CA ALA A 220 13.95 0.58 -3.13
C ALA A 220 14.80 1.06 -4.34
N GLY A 221 16.06 1.40 -4.09
CA GLY A 221 17.00 1.84 -5.13
C GLY A 221 16.82 3.29 -5.61
N SER A 222 15.85 4.04 -5.07
CA SER A 222 15.72 5.47 -5.39
C SER A 222 16.94 6.23 -4.91
N THR A 223 17.45 7.16 -5.71
CA THR A 223 18.60 7.98 -5.33
C THR A 223 18.17 9.14 -4.44
N LYS A 224 19.13 9.69 -3.69
CA LYS A 224 18.91 10.89 -2.89
C LYS A 224 18.32 12.05 -3.72
N ASP A 225 18.82 12.27 -4.93
CA ASP A 225 18.32 13.32 -5.81
C ASP A 225 16.87 13.08 -6.23
N GLN A 226 16.46 11.82 -6.44
CA GLN A 226 15.07 11.48 -6.71
C GLN A 226 14.16 11.78 -5.50
N ILE A 227 14.65 11.53 -4.28
CA ILE A 227 13.92 11.87 -3.05
C ILE A 227 13.74 13.39 -2.96
N LEU A 228 14.80 14.17 -3.15
CA LEU A 228 14.76 15.63 -3.08
C LEU A 228 13.90 16.25 -4.19
N ALA A 229 13.86 15.61 -5.37
CA ALA A 229 12.99 16.02 -6.46
C ALA A 229 11.50 15.75 -6.15
N ALA A 230 11.18 14.61 -5.54
CA ALA A 230 9.80 14.27 -5.15
C ALA A 230 9.35 15.03 -3.89
N TYR A 231 10.27 15.31 -2.97
CA TYR A 231 10.03 15.97 -1.70
C TYR A 231 11.00 17.16 -1.50
N PRO A 232 10.67 18.33 -2.05
CA PRO A 232 11.56 19.50 -1.97
C PRO A 232 11.83 20.00 -0.55
N ALA A 233 10.96 19.66 0.42
CA ALA A 233 11.11 20.00 1.82
C ALA A 233 11.90 18.95 2.62
N ALA A 234 12.40 17.90 1.96
CA ALA A 234 13.16 16.85 2.62
C ALA A 234 14.53 17.34 3.08
N LYS A 235 14.98 16.79 4.21
CA LYS A 235 16.24 17.12 4.88
C LYS A 235 17.12 15.90 4.94
N GLU A 236 18.42 16.13 4.84
CA GLU A 236 19.41 15.08 4.97
C GLU A 236 19.71 14.82 6.44
N GLU A 237 19.88 13.56 6.79
CA GLU A 237 20.29 13.13 8.13
C GLU A 237 21.37 12.06 8.02
N ALA A 238 22.01 11.75 9.16
CA ALA A 238 23.03 10.70 9.21
C ALA A 238 22.46 9.36 8.72
N GLY A 239 22.91 8.91 7.55
CA GLY A 239 22.50 7.64 6.94
C GLY A 239 21.18 7.67 6.16
N GLY A 240 20.60 8.85 5.88
CA GLY A 240 19.32 8.91 5.18
C GLY A 240 18.81 10.30 4.81
N VAL A 241 17.54 10.33 4.41
CA VAL A 241 16.77 11.54 4.09
C VAL A 241 15.42 11.45 4.79
N VAL A 242 15.00 12.55 5.40
CA VAL A 242 13.69 12.69 6.05
C VAL A 242 12.84 13.67 5.26
N ALA A 243 11.67 13.23 4.81
CA ALA A 243 10.74 14.05 4.06
C ALA A 243 9.45 14.26 4.87
N PRO A 244 9.03 15.51 5.14
CA PRO A 244 7.75 15.75 5.78
C PRO A 244 6.61 15.30 4.86
N VAL A 245 5.62 14.62 5.44
CA VAL A 245 4.41 14.19 4.74
C VAL A 245 3.17 14.64 5.51
N GLY A 246 2.65 15.79 5.12
CA GLY A 246 1.59 16.49 5.85
C GLY A 246 2.11 17.13 7.14
N ALA A 247 1.19 17.46 8.05
CA ALA A 247 1.51 18.19 9.28
C ALA A 247 1.93 17.29 10.46
N ALA A 248 1.64 15.99 10.39
CA ALA A 248 1.73 15.08 11.53
C ALA A 248 2.66 13.88 11.30
N ALA A 249 3.25 13.75 10.11
CA ALA A 249 4.05 12.60 9.76
C ALA A 249 5.23 12.97 8.86
N GLU A 250 6.24 12.11 8.86
CA GLU A 250 7.45 12.24 8.06
C GLU A 250 7.86 10.85 7.54
N TYR A 251 8.26 10.79 6.28
CA TYR A 251 8.94 9.62 5.73
C TYR A 251 10.41 9.68 6.08
N ARG A 252 10.97 8.56 6.54
CA ARG A 252 12.43 8.40 6.69
C ARG A 252 12.92 7.34 5.72
N PHE A 253 13.82 7.77 4.83
CA PHE A 253 14.47 6.95 3.83
C PHE A 253 15.90 6.64 4.29
N ARG A 254 16.18 5.37 4.55
CA ARG A 254 17.55 4.92 4.83
C ARG A 254 18.27 4.67 3.50
N LEU A 255 19.42 5.30 3.32
CA LEU A 255 20.24 5.17 2.11
C LEU A 255 21.35 4.14 2.35
N GLY A 256 21.57 3.26 1.36
CA GLY A 256 22.78 2.46 1.21
C GLY A 256 23.55 2.89 -0.03
N ASP A 257 24.53 2.09 -0.46
CA ASP A 257 25.43 2.42 -1.57
C ASP A 257 24.68 2.64 -2.90
N ASN A 258 23.56 1.94 -3.10
CA ASN A 258 22.78 1.94 -4.34
C ASN A 258 21.42 2.67 -4.20
N GLY A 259 21.28 3.56 -3.21
CA GLY A 259 20.04 4.32 -2.97
C GLY A 259 19.23 3.80 -1.77
N VAL A 260 17.93 4.07 -1.77
CA VAL A 260 17.04 3.71 -0.65
C VAL A 260 17.02 2.20 -0.42
N VAL A 261 17.35 1.78 0.80
CA VAL A 261 17.29 0.37 1.24
C VAL A 261 16.11 0.11 2.17
N GLN A 262 15.55 1.16 2.77
CA GLN A 262 14.40 1.06 3.67
C GLN A 262 13.63 2.37 3.71
N THR A 263 12.31 2.26 3.72
CA THR A 263 11.38 3.39 3.86
C THR A 263 10.56 3.15 5.11
N SER A 264 10.44 4.17 5.96
CA SER A 264 9.62 4.12 7.18
C SER A 264 8.77 5.38 7.28
N LEU A 265 7.63 5.27 7.95
CA LEU A 265 6.74 6.38 8.25
C LEU A 265 6.79 6.64 9.75
N THR A 266 7.00 7.89 10.14
CA THR A 266 7.14 8.31 11.54
C THR A 266 6.19 9.46 11.83
N SER A 267 5.56 9.45 13.00
CA SER A 267 4.78 10.57 13.52
C SER A 267 5.72 11.72 13.89
N ALA A 268 5.40 12.94 13.44
CA ALA A 268 6.15 14.14 13.81
C ALA A 268 6.03 14.46 15.31
N THR A 269 4.94 14.01 15.95
CA THR A 269 4.70 14.13 17.39
C THR A 269 4.78 12.75 18.02
N GLN A 270 5.93 12.40 18.59
CA GLN A 270 6.11 11.15 19.32
C GLN A 270 6.86 11.37 20.64
N ASP A 271 6.41 10.67 21.67
CA ASP A 271 7.01 10.70 23.02
C ASP A 271 8.10 9.62 23.20
N CYS A 272 8.50 8.96 22.10
CA CYS A 272 9.54 7.94 22.13
C CYS A 272 10.91 8.61 22.30
N ALA A 273 11.55 8.41 23.45
CA ALA A 273 12.94 8.76 23.62
C ALA A 273 13.79 7.82 22.75
N GLY A 274 14.52 8.40 21.78
CA GLY A 274 15.55 7.70 21.00
C GLY A 274 16.86 7.61 21.74
#